data_AF-A0A5C3P4W2-F1
#
_entry.id   AF-A0A5C3P4W2-F1
#
_cell.length_a   1.000
_cell.length_b   1.000
_cell.length_c   1.000
_cell.angle_alpha   90.00
_cell.angle_beta   90.00
_cell.angle_gamma   90.00
#
_symmetry.space_group_name_H-M   'P 1'
#
loop_
_entity.id
_entity.type
_entity.pdbx_description
1 polymer ?
#
loop_
_entity_poly.entity_id
_entity_poly.type
_entity_poly.pdbx_seq_one_letter_code
_entity_poly.pdbx_strand_id
1 'polypeptide(L)'
;MSNKRKADDILAGGPEKMPKMYAAIREATWPAPPVDTYGWNTALPRDCKLHKSAVLAQYQLTYEDIEDFDYETKRRGDGYMHLYGEREIEWKAWEVHGGPDGLWHLLRLARKQHAHSGSRKPFPCPYEYTKGRPYDLDLRSPPCCDRYLAGNPIMFAAKADLPPWFWLECNVAIDRALYNGERPSGEPGSATRERLYAISAAQKFFHRHSARYSGCPARPLDLGHRLGPKPYALWTFRGLLQEAPTISATLRDTDASGPPRDRLLFHAASADCQWGRGYLEELFGKLCRLVKELGLEDDGWKSLRWEIYHKFASSVDGGLRYDGRRRYWTDPAGEWLEGRIESQFVPGTMRSQCADGYEYNKLLPVIGGTFRTPTPGSARGSSGTPSPNRAPVAGPSSA
;
A
#
# COMPACT_ATOMS: atom_id res chain seq x y z
N MET A 1 -8.30 29.64 66.45
CA MET A 1 -8.72 30.13 65.12
C MET A 1 -7.45 30.44 64.35
N SER A 2 -7.08 29.88 63.20
CA SER A 2 -7.73 28.97 62.26
C SER A 2 -6.63 28.21 61.51
N ASN A 3 -6.86 26.92 61.27
CA ASN A 3 -6.04 26.00 60.49
C ASN A 3 -6.08 26.31 58.97
N LYS A 4 -4.92 26.24 58.30
CA LYS A 4 -4.76 25.90 56.86
C LYS A 4 -3.34 25.33 56.68
N ARG A 5 -3.17 24.02 56.92
CA ARG A 5 -3.13 22.92 55.94
C ARG A 5 -1.88 22.93 55.05
N LYS A 6 -0.90 22.11 55.49
CA LYS A 6 0.10 21.39 54.69
C LYS A 6 -0.60 20.60 53.58
N ALA A 7 -0.24 20.82 52.33
CA ALA A 7 -0.63 19.98 51.20
C ALA A 7 0.30 20.20 49.99
N ASP A 8 1.63 20.03 50.14
CA ASP A 8 2.56 20.20 48.99
C ASP A 8 3.68 19.14 48.89
N ASP A 9 3.65 18.03 49.64
CA ASP A 9 4.82 17.11 49.71
C ASP A 9 4.60 15.69 49.17
N ILE A 10 3.58 15.45 48.34
CA ILE A 10 3.37 14.13 47.72
C ILE A 10 2.97 14.34 46.27
N LEU A 11 3.93 14.55 45.36
CA LEU A 11 3.85 14.30 43.92
C LEU A 11 5.23 14.57 43.26
N ALA A 12 6.31 14.00 43.82
CA ALA A 12 7.66 14.05 43.22
C ALA A 12 8.06 12.72 42.55
N GLY A 13 7.08 11.94 42.09
CA GLY A 13 7.30 10.86 41.13
C GLY A 13 7.40 11.47 39.74
N GLY A 14 8.57 12.03 39.39
CA GLY A 14 8.82 12.51 38.04
C GLY A 14 8.57 11.38 37.03
N PRO A 15 7.99 11.65 35.84
CA PRO A 15 7.73 10.63 34.85
C PRO A 15 9.04 9.92 34.54
N GLU A 16 9.07 8.63 34.85
CA GLU A 16 10.18 7.74 34.57
C GLU A 16 10.53 7.93 33.09
N LYS A 17 11.74 8.44 32.83
CA LYS A 17 12.19 8.75 31.47
C LYS A 17 12.09 7.45 30.68
N MET A 18 11.07 7.35 29.80
CA MET A 18 10.99 6.24 28.86
C MET A 18 12.36 6.12 28.17
N PRO A 19 12.96 4.92 28.12
CA PRO A 19 14.23 4.71 27.45
C PRO A 19 14.20 5.32 26.04
N LYS A 20 15.27 6.02 25.63
CA LYS A 20 15.39 6.66 24.29
C LYS A 20 14.98 5.76 23.12
N MET A 21 15.08 4.44 23.30
CA MET A 21 14.62 3.42 22.36
C MET A 21 13.11 3.49 22.04
N TYR A 22 12.26 3.91 22.99
CA TYR A 22 10.81 4.04 22.76
C TYR A 22 10.45 5.24 21.88
N ALA A 23 11.26 6.31 21.88
CA ALA A 23 11.04 7.47 21.01
C ALA A 23 11.36 7.14 19.54
N ALA A 24 12.48 6.46 19.29
CA ALA A 24 12.91 6.06 17.94
C ALA A 24 11.92 5.09 17.25
N ILE A 25 11.19 4.27 18.02
CA ILE A 25 10.19 3.33 17.48
C ILE A 25 8.81 4.00 17.32
N ARG A 26 8.54 5.10 18.04
CA ARG A 26 7.34 5.92 17.83
C ARG A 26 7.44 6.71 16.53
N GLU A 27 8.65 7.03 16.08
CA GLU A 27 8.99 7.62 14.77
C GLU A 27 9.18 6.58 13.67
N ALA A 28 8.95 5.29 13.93
CA ALA A 28 8.79 4.31 12.88
C ALA A 28 7.43 4.52 12.21
N THR A 29 7.29 5.66 11.54
CA THR A 29 6.37 5.82 10.44
C THR A 29 6.67 4.67 9.50
N TRP A 30 5.65 3.86 9.31
CA TRP A 30 5.54 3.03 8.12
C TRP A 30 6.08 3.80 6.93
N PRO A 31 6.73 3.16 5.94
CA PRO A 31 6.93 3.84 4.68
C PRO A 31 5.55 4.35 4.30
N ALA A 32 5.35 5.68 4.42
CA ALA A 32 4.10 6.28 4.01
C ALA A 32 3.93 5.75 2.60
N PRO A 33 2.83 5.03 2.31
CA PRO A 33 2.64 4.42 1.00
C PRO A 33 3.09 5.47 0.00
N PRO A 34 4.05 5.14 -0.89
CA PRO A 34 4.72 6.14 -1.73
C PRO A 34 3.62 7.02 -2.27
N VAL A 35 3.70 8.32 -1.98
CA VAL A 35 2.57 9.28 -1.99
C VAL A 35 2.01 9.44 -3.40
N ASP A 36 1.38 8.37 -3.84
CA ASP A 36 0.64 8.18 -5.05
C ASP A 36 -0.76 7.99 -4.52
N THR A 37 -1.38 9.14 -4.30
CA THR A 37 -2.65 9.31 -3.64
C THR A 37 -3.74 8.81 -4.57
N TYR A 38 -3.83 7.50 -4.76
CA TYR A 38 -4.83 6.86 -5.61
C TYR A 38 -4.81 7.38 -7.07
N GLY A 39 -3.62 7.76 -7.57
CA GLY A 39 -3.45 8.34 -8.90
C GLY A 39 -3.79 9.83 -9.03
N TRP A 40 -4.14 10.53 -7.95
CA TRP A 40 -4.38 11.98 -7.99
C TRP A 40 -3.09 12.75 -8.33
N ASN A 41 -3.20 13.87 -9.03
CA ASN A 41 -2.06 14.69 -9.42
C ASN A 41 -2.20 16.11 -8.89
N THR A 42 -1.13 16.63 -8.32
CA THR A 42 -1.03 18.03 -7.88
C THR A 42 0.02 18.72 -8.75
N ALA A 43 -0.31 19.91 -9.26
CA ALA A 43 0.66 20.76 -9.96
C ALA A 43 1.33 21.78 -9.02
N LEU A 44 1.01 21.75 -7.71
CA LEU A 44 1.65 22.58 -6.70
C LEU A 44 3.15 22.30 -6.61
N PRO A 45 4.04 23.30 -6.70
CA PRO A 45 5.46 23.13 -6.41
C PRO A 45 5.72 22.62 -4.98
N ARG A 46 6.80 21.85 -4.78
CA ARG A 46 7.15 21.26 -3.46
C ARG A 46 7.51 22.31 -2.41
N ASP A 47 7.97 23.47 -2.83
CA ASP A 47 8.42 24.57 -1.99
C ASP A 47 7.30 25.56 -1.64
N CYS A 48 6.08 25.33 -2.14
CA CYS A 48 4.94 26.19 -1.84
C CYS A 48 4.49 26.00 -0.38
N LYS A 49 4.27 27.12 0.33
CA LYS A 49 3.91 27.11 1.75
C LYS A 49 2.68 27.95 2.04
N LEU A 50 1.84 27.44 2.95
CA LEU A 50 0.67 28.14 3.46
C LEU A 50 0.75 28.39 4.96
N HIS A 51 0.20 29.52 5.38
CA HIS A 51 0.09 29.83 6.81
C HIS A 51 -1.09 29.07 7.43
N LYS A 52 -1.03 28.78 8.74
CA LYS A 52 -2.04 27.99 9.47
C LYS A 52 -3.49 28.37 9.17
N SER A 53 -3.85 29.66 9.23
CA SER A 53 -5.23 30.07 8.96
C SER A 53 -5.67 29.90 7.50
N ALA A 54 -4.75 29.94 6.53
CA ALA A 54 -5.07 29.60 5.15
C ALA A 54 -5.30 28.11 4.97
N VAL A 55 -4.52 27.26 5.63
CA VAL A 55 -4.73 25.81 5.60
C VAL A 55 -6.16 25.47 6.02
N LEU A 56 -6.58 25.95 7.18
CA LEU A 56 -7.93 25.70 7.72
C LEU A 56 -9.02 26.28 6.81
N ALA A 57 -8.84 27.52 6.33
CA ALA A 57 -9.85 28.20 5.54
C ALA A 57 -9.96 27.71 4.09
N GLN A 58 -8.84 27.46 3.41
CA GLN A 58 -8.80 27.08 2.00
C GLN A 58 -9.12 25.59 1.81
N TYR A 59 -8.63 24.72 2.69
CA TYR A 59 -8.80 23.26 2.55
C TYR A 59 -9.89 22.67 3.44
N GLN A 60 -10.56 23.51 4.25
CA GLN A 60 -11.64 23.09 5.15
C GLN A 60 -11.19 21.94 6.08
N LEU A 61 -9.94 22.02 6.54
CA LEU A 61 -9.35 21.09 7.51
C LEU A 61 -9.52 21.61 8.93
N THR A 62 -9.51 20.71 9.91
CA THR A 62 -9.53 21.07 11.33
C THR A 62 -8.11 21.19 11.89
N TYR A 63 -7.99 21.56 13.17
CA TYR A 63 -6.69 21.59 13.84
C TYR A 63 -6.12 20.20 14.06
N GLU A 64 -6.99 19.23 14.38
CA GLU A 64 -6.63 17.83 14.57
C GLU A 64 -6.07 17.22 13.27
N ASP A 65 -6.59 17.63 12.12
CA ASP A 65 -6.12 17.15 10.81
C ASP A 65 -4.67 17.54 10.51
N ILE A 66 -4.17 18.63 11.11
CA ILE A 66 -2.86 19.22 10.79
C ILE A 66 -1.88 19.22 11.96
N GLU A 67 -2.26 18.61 13.09
CA GLU A 67 -1.45 18.59 14.33
C GLU A 67 -0.11 17.88 14.12
N ASP A 68 -0.13 16.79 13.33
CA ASP A 68 1.03 15.95 13.07
C ASP A 68 1.95 16.44 11.94
N PHE A 69 1.64 17.59 11.31
CA PHE A 69 2.43 18.09 10.19
C PHE A 69 3.56 18.99 10.65
N ASP A 70 4.75 18.73 10.10
CA ASP A 70 5.91 19.62 10.26
C ASP A 70 5.61 21.01 9.69
N TYR A 71 6.10 22.05 10.36
CA TYR A 71 5.96 23.44 9.93
C TYR A 71 7.21 24.27 10.18
N GLU A 72 7.44 25.24 9.29
CA GLU A 72 8.45 26.26 9.52
C GLU A 72 7.84 27.40 10.34
N THR A 73 8.56 27.84 11.37
CA THR A 73 8.16 29.02 12.15
C THR A 73 8.88 30.26 11.62
N LYS A 74 8.11 31.26 11.16
CA LYS A 74 8.66 32.53 10.63
C LYS A 74 8.16 33.72 11.46
N ARG A 75 9.06 34.61 11.87
CA ARG A 75 8.70 35.82 12.63
C ARG A 75 7.96 36.82 11.72
N ARG A 76 6.87 37.41 12.22
CA ARG A 76 6.08 38.46 11.53
C ARG A 76 5.71 39.53 12.55
N GLY A 77 6.42 40.66 12.50
CA GLY A 77 6.21 41.75 13.46
C GLY A 77 6.51 41.31 14.90
N ASP A 78 5.48 41.41 15.74
CA ASP A 78 5.46 41.02 17.16
C ASP A 78 5.20 39.53 17.40
N GLY A 79 4.80 38.77 16.38
CA GLY A 79 4.44 37.35 16.50
C GLY A 79 5.26 36.39 15.63
N TYR A 80 4.87 35.12 15.69
CA TYR A 80 5.35 34.04 14.83
C TYR A 80 4.20 33.48 14.01
N MET A 81 4.49 33.04 12.78
CA MET A 81 3.56 32.29 11.94
C MET A 81 4.10 30.90 11.66
N HIS A 82 3.21 29.93 11.57
CA HIS A 82 3.54 28.56 11.16
C HIS A 82 3.22 28.42 9.67
N LEU A 83 4.21 27.96 8.90
CA LEU A 83 4.16 27.73 7.46
C LEU A 83 4.24 26.23 7.19
N TYR A 84 3.15 25.69 6.64
CA TYR A 84 3.01 24.29 6.25
C TYR A 84 3.26 24.14 4.75
N GLY A 85 3.79 22.99 4.31
CA GLY A 85 3.88 22.67 2.89
C GLY A 85 2.50 22.50 2.26
N GLU A 86 2.16 23.28 1.23
CA GLU A 86 0.81 23.29 0.66
C GLU A 86 0.43 21.95 0.02
N ARG A 87 1.42 21.26 -0.56
CA ARG A 87 1.23 19.98 -1.22
C ARG A 87 0.80 18.89 -0.23
N GLU A 88 1.47 18.82 0.91
CA GLU A 88 1.17 17.86 1.97
C GLU A 88 -0.22 18.14 2.58
N ILE A 89 -0.57 19.41 2.74
CA ILE A 89 -1.89 19.86 3.18
C ILE A 89 -2.98 19.49 2.17
N GLU A 90 -2.74 19.69 0.87
CA GLU A 90 -3.69 19.32 -0.17
C GLU A 90 -3.96 17.82 -0.17
N TRP A 91 -2.92 17.00 -0.03
CA TRP A 91 -3.08 15.55 0.08
C TRP A 91 -3.89 15.16 1.30
N LYS A 92 -3.62 15.79 2.45
CA LYS A 92 -4.42 15.57 3.65
C LYS A 92 -5.89 15.92 3.43
N ALA A 93 -6.16 17.03 2.75
CA ALA A 93 -7.52 17.43 2.41
C ALA A 93 -8.19 16.42 1.47
N TRP A 94 -7.47 15.87 0.49
CA TRP A 94 -8.00 14.80 -0.34
C TRP A 94 -8.29 13.53 0.46
N GLU A 95 -7.45 13.15 1.42
CA GLU A 95 -7.76 12.01 2.30
C GLU A 95 -9.02 12.24 3.12
N VAL A 96 -9.16 13.41 3.74
CA VAL A 96 -10.29 13.76 4.61
C VAL A 96 -11.60 13.86 3.82
N HIS A 97 -11.54 14.44 2.63
CA HIS A 97 -12.75 14.78 1.86
C HIS A 97 -13.09 13.77 0.74
N GLY A 98 -12.43 12.62 0.68
CA GLY A 98 -12.74 11.57 -0.30
C GLY A 98 -12.19 11.83 -1.71
N GLY A 99 -11.02 12.45 -1.79
CA GLY A 99 -10.29 12.79 -3.00
C GLY A 99 -10.45 14.24 -3.42
N PRO A 100 -9.80 14.62 -4.54
CA PRO A 100 -9.95 15.96 -5.09
C PRO A 100 -11.39 16.26 -5.52
N ASP A 101 -12.13 15.27 -6.02
CA ASP A 101 -13.53 15.43 -6.42
C ASP A 101 -14.42 15.79 -5.23
N GLY A 102 -14.20 15.14 -4.07
CA GLY A 102 -14.94 15.42 -2.85
C GLY A 102 -14.59 16.80 -2.27
N LEU A 103 -13.31 17.16 -2.24
CA LEU A 103 -12.87 18.51 -1.90
C LEU A 103 -13.46 19.56 -2.87
N TRP A 104 -13.50 19.27 -4.18
CA TRP A 104 -14.09 20.14 -5.20
C TRP A 104 -15.56 20.43 -4.91
N HIS A 105 -16.35 19.41 -4.59
CA HIS A 105 -17.75 19.57 -4.24
C HIS A 105 -17.95 20.41 -2.97
N LEU A 106 -17.13 20.15 -1.94
CA LEU A 106 -17.13 20.90 -0.69
C LEU A 106 -16.81 22.39 -0.93
N LEU A 107 -15.74 22.69 -1.65
CA LEU A 107 -15.32 24.05 -1.96
C LEU A 107 -16.33 24.78 -2.83
N ARG A 108 -16.99 24.09 -3.77
CA ARG A 108 -18.06 24.69 -4.57
C ARG A 108 -19.27 25.06 -3.72
N LEU A 109 -19.61 24.25 -2.71
CA LEU A 109 -20.66 24.58 -1.74
C LEU A 109 -20.25 25.77 -0.86
N ALA A 110 -19.04 25.76 -0.32
CA ALA A 110 -18.49 26.85 0.49
C ALA A 110 -18.45 28.17 -0.30
N ARG A 111 -18.07 28.12 -1.59
CA ARG A 111 -18.05 29.29 -2.48
C ARG A 111 -19.46 29.86 -2.71
N LYS A 112 -20.46 29.00 -2.88
CA LYS A 112 -21.87 29.43 -2.95
C LYS A 112 -22.30 30.11 -1.65
N GLN A 113 -22.05 29.50 -0.49
CA GLN A 113 -22.39 30.08 0.81
C GLN A 113 -21.71 31.44 1.02
N HIS A 114 -20.43 31.54 0.67
CA HIS A 114 -19.68 32.79 0.72
C HIS A 114 -20.33 33.88 -0.15
N ALA A 115 -20.77 33.56 -1.37
CA ALA A 115 -21.48 34.51 -2.23
C ALA A 115 -22.80 35.00 -1.61
N HIS A 116 -23.57 34.12 -0.95
CA HIS A 116 -24.82 34.49 -0.28
C HIS A 116 -24.61 35.33 0.98
N SER A 117 -23.44 35.24 1.63
CA SER A 117 -23.13 36.02 2.83
C SER A 117 -22.99 37.53 2.57
N GLY A 118 -22.87 37.96 1.30
CA GLY A 118 -22.60 39.36 0.94
C GLY A 118 -21.19 39.84 1.33
N SER A 119 -20.31 38.93 1.77
CA SER A 119 -18.91 39.23 2.07
C SER A 119 -18.22 39.83 0.85
N ARG A 120 -17.59 40.99 1.03
CA ARG A 120 -16.75 41.64 0.00
C ARG A 120 -15.35 41.02 -0.10
N LYS A 121 -14.96 40.16 0.85
CA LYS A 121 -13.66 39.50 0.82
C LYS A 121 -13.63 38.46 -0.31
N PRO A 122 -12.49 38.20 -0.96
CA PRO A 122 -12.40 37.10 -1.90
C PRO A 122 -12.60 35.76 -1.18
N PHE A 123 -13.26 34.81 -1.85
CA PHE A 123 -13.38 33.44 -1.34
C PHE A 123 -11.99 32.80 -1.25
N PRO A 124 -11.58 32.25 -0.10
CA PRO A 124 -10.28 31.60 0.05
C PRO A 124 -10.28 30.27 -0.72
N CYS A 125 -9.74 30.29 -1.94
CA CYS A 125 -9.66 29.13 -2.82
C CYS A 125 -8.23 28.57 -2.85
N PRO A 126 -8.02 27.24 -2.67
CA PRO A 126 -6.75 26.59 -2.93
C PRO A 126 -6.26 26.83 -4.36
N TYR A 127 -4.94 26.82 -4.56
CA TYR A 127 -4.31 27.11 -5.85
C TYR A 127 -4.86 26.24 -6.99
N GLU A 128 -4.85 24.91 -6.81
CA GLU A 128 -5.28 23.91 -7.80
C GLU A 128 -6.75 24.00 -8.19
N TYR A 129 -7.55 24.72 -7.40
CA TYR A 129 -8.99 24.88 -7.55
C TYR A 129 -9.38 26.24 -8.14
N THR A 130 -8.37 27.08 -8.44
CA THR A 130 -8.59 28.37 -9.11
C THR A 130 -8.93 28.21 -10.60
N LYS A 131 -9.41 29.30 -11.21
CA LYS A 131 -9.83 29.30 -12.61
C LYS A 131 -8.70 28.88 -13.56
N GLY A 132 -8.99 27.94 -14.46
CA GLY A 132 -8.04 27.41 -15.44
C GLY A 132 -7.05 26.38 -14.90
N ARG A 133 -7.20 25.93 -13.65
CA ARG A 133 -6.38 24.88 -13.03
C ARG A 133 -7.03 23.51 -13.16
N PRO A 134 -6.27 22.43 -12.91
CA PRO A 134 -6.78 21.07 -13.01
C PRO A 134 -8.10 20.84 -12.28
N TYR A 135 -8.37 21.50 -11.14
CA TYR A 135 -9.58 21.33 -10.34
C TYR A 135 -10.45 22.59 -10.30
N ASP A 136 -10.50 23.35 -11.38
CA ASP A 136 -11.26 24.60 -11.48
C ASP A 136 -12.73 24.43 -11.01
N LEU A 137 -13.11 25.21 -9.99
CA LEU A 137 -14.45 25.21 -9.39
C LEU A 137 -15.55 25.74 -10.33
N ASP A 138 -15.19 26.37 -11.44
CA ASP A 138 -16.12 26.86 -12.47
C ASP A 138 -16.54 25.77 -13.46
N LEU A 139 -15.88 24.60 -13.44
CA LEU A 139 -16.26 23.48 -14.28
C LEU A 139 -17.66 22.94 -13.90
N ARG A 140 -18.35 22.35 -14.89
CA ARG A 140 -19.70 21.79 -14.67
C ARG A 140 -19.65 20.60 -13.71
N SER A 141 -18.70 19.71 -13.90
CA SER A 141 -18.39 18.53 -13.10
C SER A 141 -16.95 18.60 -12.59
N PRO A 142 -16.62 17.92 -11.48
CA PRO A 142 -15.23 17.73 -11.12
C PRO A 142 -14.51 17.03 -12.30
N PRO A 143 -13.28 17.43 -12.61
CA PRO A 143 -12.46 16.70 -13.56
C PRO A 143 -12.18 15.31 -12.98
N CYS A 144 -12.36 14.26 -13.78
CA CYS A 144 -12.02 12.92 -13.34
C CYS A 144 -10.48 12.81 -13.24
N CYS A 145 -9.95 12.99 -12.03
CA CYS A 145 -8.52 13.20 -11.82
C CYS A 145 -7.74 11.95 -11.43
N ASP A 146 -8.38 10.79 -11.45
CA ASP A 146 -7.60 9.56 -11.50
C ASP A 146 -6.98 9.44 -12.88
N ARG A 147 -5.69 9.76 -12.95
CA ARG A 147 -4.88 9.73 -14.18
C ARG A 147 -4.92 8.39 -14.89
N TYR A 148 -5.23 7.30 -14.17
CA TYR A 148 -5.30 5.96 -14.74
C TYR A 148 -6.63 5.72 -15.46
N LEU A 149 -7.71 6.41 -15.09
CA LEU A 149 -9.01 6.20 -15.72
C LEU A 149 -9.04 6.70 -17.16
N ALA A 150 -8.45 7.88 -17.44
CA ALA A 150 -8.38 8.50 -18.77
C ALA A 150 -9.70 8.47 -19.57
N GLY A 151 -10.84 8.55 -18.88
CA GLY A 151 -12.19 8.45 -19.46
C GLY A 151 -12.59 7.06 -19.98
N ASN A 152 -11.78 6.02 -19.75
CA ASN A 152 -12.01 4.68 -20.30
C ASN A 152 -12.98 3.84 -19.43
N PRO A 153 -14.08 3.32 -19.97
CA PRO A 153 -15.10 2.59 -19.20
C PRO A 153 -14.57 1.29 -18.56
N ILE A 154 -13.57 0.63 -19.16
CA ILE A 154 -12.96 -0.57 -18.58
C ILE A 154 -12.20 -0.21 -17.30
N MET A 155 -11.47 0.91 -17.31
CA MET A 155 -10.75 1.39 -16.14
C MET A 155 -11.70 1.79 -15.01
N PHE A 156 -12.84 2.43 -15.34
CA PHE A 156 -13.87 2.73 -14.35
C PHE A 156 -14.45 1.47 -13.71
N ALA A 157 -14.81 0.48 -14.53
CA ALA A 157 -15.34 -0.79 -14.04
C ALA A 157 -14.31 -1.51 -13.15
N ALA A 158 -13.04 -1.51 -13.54
CA ALA A 158 -11.97 -2.13 -12.75
C ALA A 158 -11.71 -1.42 -11.43
N LYS A 159 -11.70 -0.08 -11.41
CA LYS A 159 -11.54 0.70 -10.18
C LYS A 159 -12.70 0.48 -9.20
N ALA A 160 -13.92 0.33 -9.72
CA ALA A 160 -15.10 0.05 -8.89
C ALA A 160 -15.09 -1.38 -8.30
N ASP A 161 -14.45 -2.31 -8.99
CA ASP A 161 -14.43 -3.74 -8.65
C ASP A 161 -13.22 -4.13 -7.76
N LEU A 162 -12.14 -3.35 -7.80
CA LEU A 162 -10.93 -3.59 -7.02
C LEU A 162 -10.90 -2.75 -5.72
N PRO A 163 -10.38 -3.30 -4.60
CA PRO A 163 -10.09 -2.51 -3.42
C PRO A 163 -9.13 -1.34 -3.74
N PRO A 164 -9.30 -0.16 -3.11
CA PRO A 164 -8.48 1.02 -3.43
C PRO A 164 -6.98 0.80 -3.37
N TRP A 165 -6.49 0.06 -2.37
CA TRP A 165 -5.06 -0.27 -2.25
C TRP A 165 -4.58 -1.17 -3.39
N PHE A 166 -5.39 -2.16 -3.80
CA PHE A 166 -5.05 -3.11 -4.85
C PHE A 166 -5.01 -2.42 -6.21
N TRP A 167 -5.98 -1.53 -6.47
CA TRP A 167 -6.01 -0.65 -7.64
C TRP A 167 -4.72 0.17 -7.78
N LEU A 168 -4.27 0.78 -6.68
CA LEU A 168 -3.07 1.60 -6.66
C LEU A 168 -1.82 0.75 -6.96
N GLU A 169 -1.63 -0.36 -6.23
CA GLU A 169 -0.50 -1.27 -6.42
C GLU A 169 -0.46 -1.84 -7.85
N CYS A 170 -1.62 -2.15 -8.44
CA CYS A 170 -1.69 -2.57 -9.83
C CYS A 170 -1.16 -1.50 -10.77
N ASN A 171 -1.61 -0.25 -10.61
CA ASN A 171 -1.17 0.80 -11.52
C ASN A 171 0.32 1.10 -11.36
N VAL A 172 0.87 1.10 -10.14
CA VAL A 172 2.32 1.23 -9.90
C VAL A 172 3.10 0.09 -10.56
N ALA A 173 2.63 -1.16 -10.43
CA ALA A 173 3.27 -2.31 -11.05
C ALA A 173 3.23 -2.26 -12.59
N ILE A 174 2.12 -1.78 -13.17
CA ILE A 174 2.00 -1.56 -14.62
C ILE A 174 2.92 -0.43 -15.07
N ASP A 175 2.97 0.68 -14.33
CA ASP A 175 3.86 1.83 -14.62
C ASP A 175 5.31 1.36 -14.71
N ARG A 176 5.74 0.56 -13.72
CA ARG A 176 7.07 -0.06 -13.69
C ARG A 176 7.32 -0.99 -14.87
N ALA A 177 6.37 -1.85 -15.20
CA ALA A 177 6.54 -2.92 -16.19
C ALA A 177 6.46 -2.43 -17.65
N LEU A 178 5.61 -1.45 -17.94
CA LEU A 178 5.32 -0.99 -19.30
C LEU A 178 6.00 0.33 -19.65
N TYR A 179 6.30 1.17 -18.66
CA TYR A 179 6.77 2.54 -18.87
C TYR A 179 8.05 2.85 -18.08
N ASN A 180 8.80 1.82 -17.66
CA ASN A 180 10.01 1.98 -16.84
C ASN A 180 9.78 2.81 -15.56
N GLY A 181 8.56 2.81 -15.03
CA GLY A 181 8.16 3.58 -13.85
C GLY A 181 7.65 5.00 -14.17
N GLU A 182 7.66 5.42 -15.43
CA GLU A 182 7.02 6.67 -15.84
C GLU A 182 5.50 6.57 -15.73
N ARG A 183 4.89 7.63 -15.19
CA ARG A 183 3.45 7.71 -15.02
C ARG A 183 2.77 8.14 -16.33
N PRO A 184 1.58 7.62 -16.66
CA PRO A 184 0.83 8.10 -17.81
C PRO A 184 0.46 9.59 -17.65
N SER A 185 0.38 10.31 -18.78
CA SER A 185 0.06 11.74 -18.81
C SER A 185 -1.35 12.07 -18.31
N GLY A 186 -2.24 11.08 -18.27
CA GLY A 186 -3.63 11.23 -17.85
C GLY A 186 -4.54 11.83 -18.92
N GLU A 187 -4.02 12.06 -20.14
CA GLU A 187 -4.83 12.58 -21.24
C GLU A 187 -5.91 11.58 -21.67
N PRO A 188 -7.14 12.02 -21.98
CA PRO A 188 -8.18 11.14 -22.49
C PRO A 188 -7.69 10.33 -23.69
N GLY A 189 -7.86 9.00 -23.65
CA GLY A 189 -7.37 8.10 -24.69
C GLY A 189 -5.89 7.69 -24.61
N SER A 190 -5.14 8.21 -23.63
CA SER A 190 -3.73 7.81 -23.39
C SER A 190 -3.57 6.39 -22.82
N ALA A 191 -4.66 5.77 -22.35
CA ALA A 191 -4.62 4.40 -21.86
C ALA A 191 -4.30 3.42 -23.01
N THR A 192 -3.09 2.89 -23.00
CA THR A 192 -2.66 1.89 -23.99
C THR A 192 -3.49 0.62 -23.89
N ARG A 193 -3.62 -0.11 -25.01
CA ARG A 193 -4.29 -1.41 -25.06
C ARG A 193 -3.67 -2.39 -24.05
N GLU A 194 -2.35 -2.31 -23.85
CA GLU A 194 -1.58 -3.09 -22.91
C GLU A 194 -1.99 -2.82 -21.46
N ARG A 195 -2.20 -1.54 -21.06
CA ARG A 195 -2.68 -1.21 -19.70
C ARG A 195 -4.09 -1.77 -19.47
N LEU A 196 -4.99 -1.60 -20.44
CA LEU A 196 -6.37 -2.12 -20.33
C LEU A 196 -6.37 -3.65 -20.15
N TYR A 197 -5.51 -4.35 -20.90
CA TYR A 197 -5.32 -5.79 -20.73
C TYR A 197 -4.76 -6.13 -19.35
N ALA A 198 -3.73 -5.41 -18.89
CA ALA A 198 -3.09 -5.65 -17.60
C ALA A 198 -4.08 -5.49 -16.44
N ILE A 199 -4.87 -4.42 -16.43
CA ILE A 199 -5.90 -4.18 -15.40
C ILE A 199 -7.01 -5.23 -15.46
N SER A 200 -7.46 -5.62 -16.66
CA SER A 200 -8.42 -6.71 -16.80
C SER A 200 -7.88 -8.04 -16.27
N ALA A 201 -6.58 -8.31 -16.46
CA ALA A 201 -5.91 -9.47 -15.89
C ALA A 201 -5.75 -9.35 -14.36
N ALA A 202 -5.57 -8.13 -13.84
CA ALA A 202 -5.48 -7.85 -12.41
C ALA A 202 -6.79 -8.14 -11.70
N GLN A 203 -7.93 -7.73 -12.27
CA GLN A 203 -9.27 -8.08 -11.75
C GLN A 203 -9.45 -9.60 -11.65
N LYS A 204 -9.12 -10.33 -12.72
CA LYS A 204 -9.21 -11.80 -12.71
C LYS A 204 -8.29 -12.42 -11.66
N PHE A 205 -7.09 -11.87 -11.50
CA PHE A 205 -6.13 -12.31 -10.48
C PHE A 205 -6.66 -12.03 -9.07
N PHE A 206 -7.20 -10.84 -8.81
CA PHE A 206 -7.81 -10.48 -7.54
C PHE A 206 -8.98 -11.40 -7.21
N HIS A 207 -9.94 -11.59 -8.12
CA HIS A 207 -11.11 -12.44 -7.89
C HIS A 207 -10.74 -13.89 -7.59
N ARG A 208 -9.71 -14.43 -8.26
CA ARG A 208 -9.19 -15.78 -7.97
C ARG A 208 -8.62 -15.91 -6.56
N HIS A 209 -8.12 -14.81 -5.99
CA HIS A 209 -7.46 -14.77 -4.69
C HIS A 209 -8.16 -13.79 -3.72
N SER A 210 -9.46 -13.57 -3.88
CA SER A 210 -10.16 -12.47 -3.19
C SER A 210 -10.10 -12.63 -1.68
N ALA A 211 -10.20 -13.86 -1.17
CA ALA A 211 -10.06 -14.16 0.24
C ALA A 211 -8.67 -13.81 0.80
N ARG A 212 -7.61 -13.92 -0.01
CA ARG A 212 -6.24 -13.54 0.38
C ARG A 212 -6.14 -12.02 0.57
N TYR A 213 -6.66 -11.27 -0.39
CA TYR A 213 -6.52 -9.82 -0.50
C TYR A 213 -7.62 -9.01 0.20
N SER A 214 -8.66 -9.68 0.70
CA SER A 214 -9.71 -9.03 1.48
C SER A 214 -9.20 -8.56 2.85
N GLY A 215 -9.70 -7.41 3.30
CA GLY A 215 -9.45 -6.90 4.65
C GLY A 215 -8.05 -6.30 4.85
N CYS A 216 -7.46 -5.67 3.82
CA CYS A 216 -6.31 -4.79 4.03
C CYS A 216 -6.75 -3.62 4.93
N PRO A 217 -6.17 -3.46 6.13
CA PRO A 217 -6.55 -2.37 7.00
C PRO A 217 -6.05 -1.06 6.41
N ALA A 218 -6.84 0.01 6.54
CA ALA A 218 -6.47 1.33 6.04
C ALA A 218 -5.24 1.92 6.75
N ARG A 219 -5.00 1.47 7.99
CA ARG A 219 -3.80 1.78 8.77
C ARG A 219 -3.27 0.49 9.40
N PRO A 220 -1.95 0.36 9.59
CA PRO A 220 -1.36 -0.68 10.43
C PRO A 220 -2.02 -0.70 11.80
N LEU A 221 -1.92 -1.83 12.51
CA LEU A 221 -2.51 -2.04 13.83
C LEU A 221 -2.25 -0.85 14.76
N ASP A 222 -3.23 0.06 14.87
CA ASP A 222 -3.25 1.10 15.89
C ASP A 222 -3.85 0.51 17.18
N LEU A 223 -3.14 -0.49 17.69
CA LEU A 223 -3.47 -1.16 18.94
C LEU A 223 -3.28 -0.26 20.16
N GLY A 224 -2.76 0.97 19.97
CA GLY A 224 -2.47 1.91 21.02
C GLY A 224 -3.69 2.27 21.87
N HIS A 225 -4.88 2.23 21.28
CA HIS A 225 -6.11 2.58 21.98
C HIS A 225 -6.84 1.39 22.63
N ARG A 226 -6.61 0.15 22.16
CA ARG A 226 -7.42 -1.01 22.58
C ARG A 226 -6.74 -1.95 23.57
N LEU A 227 -5.43 -2.13 23.48
CA LEU A 227 -4.73 -3.17 24.26
C LEU A 227 -4.09 -2.68 25.56
N GLY A 228 -4.31 -1.43 25.97
CA GLY A 228 -3.60 -0.85 27.12
C GLY A 228 -2.09 -0.75 26.84
N PRO A 229 -1.20 -0.84 27.85
CA PRO A 229 0.25 -0.76 27.62
C PRO A 229 0.65 -1.82 26.58
N LYS A 230 1.21 -1.36 25.46
CA LYS A 230 1.52 -2.20 24.28
C LYS A 230 2.22 -3.49 24.73
N PRO A 231 1.71 -4.69 24.36
CA PRO A 231 2.35 -5.93 24.75
C PRO A 231 3.78 -5.94 24.23
N TYR A 232 4.74 -6.18 25.12
CA TYR A 232 6.18 -6.19 24.83
C TYR A 232 6.51 -7.04 23.59
N ALA A 233 5.78 -8.14 23.38
CA ALA A 233 5.89 -8.99 22.20
C ALA A 233 5.70 -8.21 20.88
N LEU A 234 4.68 -7.35 20.78
CA LEU A 234 4.40 -6.57 19.55
C LEU A 234 5.53 -5.58 19.26
N TRP A 235 6.07 -4.97 20.31
CA TRP A 235 7.19 -4.05 20.18
C TRP A 235 8.45 -4.78 19.68
N THR A 236 8.80 -5.92 20.28
CA THR A 236 9.97 -6.71 19.81
C THR A 236 9.81 -7.25 18.39
N PHE A 237 8.57 -7.54 17.97
CA PHE A 237 8.25 -7.95 16.61
C PHE A 237 8.43 -6.80 15.61
N ARG A 238 7.90 -5.62 15.91
CA ARG A 238 8.07 -4.44 15.04
C ARG A 238 9.52 -4.01 14.93
N GLY A 239 10.29 -4.12 16.02
CA GLY A 239 11.75 -3.93 15.98
C GLY A 239 12.43 -4.89 15.00
N LEU A 240 12.09 -6.19 15.04
CA LEU A 240 12.61 -7.16 14.08
C LEU A 240 12.20 -6.87 12.64
N LEU A 241 10.94 -6.45 12.40
CA LEU A 241 10.49 -6.04 11.08
C LEU A 241 11.22 -4.80 10.56
N GLN A 242 11.60 -3.86 11.42
CA GLN A 242 12.39 -2.70 10.97
C GLN A 242 13.76 -3.13 10.44
N GLU A 243 14.40 -4.09 11.12
CA GLU A 243 15.68 -4.69 10.74
C GLU A 243 15.57 -5.67 9.56
N ALA A 244 14.40 -5.77 8.88
CA ALA A 244 14.25 -6.73 7.81
C ALA A 244 15.29 -6.52 6.70
N PRO A 245 15.93 -7.60 6.22
CA PRO A 245 16.89 -7.56 5.13
C PRO A 245 16.28 -6.92 3.89
N THR A 246 16.93 -5.88 3.38
CA THR A 246 16.47 -5.11 2.22
C THR A 246 17.44 -5.29 1.08
N ILE A 247 16.94 -5.40 -0.15
CA ILE A 247 17.76 -5.30 -1.36
C ILE A 247 18.27 -3.86 -1.43
N SER A 248 19.44 -3.62 -0.86
CA SER A 248 20.14 -2.36 -1.10
C SER A 248 20.38 -2.22 -2.62
N ALA A 249 20.28 -1.01 -3.14
CA ALA A 249 20.64 -0.71 -4.53
C ALA A 249 22.06 -1.21 -4.89
N THR A 250 22.94 -1.29 -3.88
CA THR A 250 24.32 -1.78 -4.01
C THR A 250 24.45 -3.27 -4.32
N LEU A 251 23.43 -4.11 -4.08
CA LEU A 251 23.49 -5.55 -4.44
C LEU A 251 23.39 -5.79 -5.94
N ARG A 252 23.02 -4.78 -6.74
CA ARG A 252 23.09 -4.85 -8.21
C ARG A 252 24.50 -4.60 -8.73
N ASP A 253 25.35 -3.91 -7.96
CA ASP A 253 26.77 -3.71 -8.25
C ASP A 253 27.56 -4.79 -7.53
N THR A 254 27.68 -5.93 -8.20
CA THR A 254 28.45 -7.08 -7.75
C THR A 254 29.93 -6.73 -7.63
N ASP A 255 30.37 -6.35 -6.43
CA ASP A 255 31.75 -6.55 -5.96
C ASP A 255 31.75 -6.94 -4.47
N ALA A 256 31.61 -8.26 -4.26
CA ALA A 256 32.10 -9.13 -3.17
C ALA A 256 31.85 -8.83 -1.66
N SER A 257 31.42 -7.65 -1.21
CA SER A 257 31.24 -7.36 0.23
C SER A 257 29.79 -7.05 0.62
N GLY A 258 28.86 -7.89 0.15
CA GLY A 258 27.45 -7.81 0.53
C GLY A 258 27.17 -8.15 2.00
N PRO A 259 26.00 -7.75 2.54
CA PRO A 259 25.58 -8.13 3.89
C PRO A 259 25.64 -9.66 4.09
N PRO A 260 25.71 -10.16 5.34
CA PRO A 260 25.81 -11.58 5.62
C PRO A 260 24.75 -12.34 4.81
N ARG A 261 25.20 -13.25 3.93
CA ARG A 261 24.35 -14.05 3.03
C ARG A 261 23.24 -14.82 3.76
N ASP A 262 23.35 -14.95 5.09
CA ASP A 262 22.42 -15.68 5.93
C ASP A 262 21.05 -15.02 6.10
N ARG A 263 20.93 -13.70 5.85
CA ARG A 263 19.66 -12.98 6.03
C ARG A 263 18.87 -12.70 4.74
N LEU A 264 19.47 -12.82 3.55
CA LEU A 264 18.77 -12.61 2.28
C LEU A 264 19.21 -13.67 1.26
N LEU A 265 18.23 -14.36 0.65
CA LEU A 265 18.44 -15.38 -0.37
C LEU A 265 18.10 -14.82 -1.74
N PHE A 266 19.01 -15.00 -2.69
CA PHE A 266 18.82 -14.62 -4.09
C PHE A 266 18.64 -15.86 -4.95
N HIS A 267 17.52 -15.94 -5.67
CA HIS A 267 17.22 -17.00 -6.62
C HIS A 267 17.55 -16.53 -8.04
N ALA A 268 18.79 -16.77 -8.49
CA ALA A 268 19.28 -16.29 -9.78
C ALA A 268 18.40 -16.69 -10.98
N ALA A 269 17.75 -17.85 -10.94
CA ALA A 269 16.90 -18.33 -12.03
C ALA A 269 15.61 -17.52 -12.22
N SER A 270 15.04 -16.98 -11.15
CA SER A 270 13.83 -16.17 -11.19
C SER A 270 14.07 -14.69 -10.98
N ALA A 271 15.32 -14.30 -10.64
CA ALA A 271 15.68 -12.97 -10.18
C ALA A 271 14.87 -12.51 -8.96
N ASP A 272 14.34 -13.46 -8.17
CA ASP A 272 13.61 -13.17 -6.95
C ASP A 272 14.54 -13.17 -5.73
N CYS A 273 14.22 -12.30 -4.78
CA CYS A 273 14.85 -12.25 -3.48
C CYS A 273 13.86 -12.69 -2.41
N GLN A 274 14.34 -13.40 -1.40
CA GLN A 274 13.56 -13.80 -0.24
C GLN A 274 14.36 -13.53 1.04
N TRP A 275 13.67 -13.36 2.16
CA TRP A 275 14.35 -13.35 3.45
C TRP A 275 15.00 -14.71 3.72
N GLY A 276 16.20 -14.67 4.30
CA GLY A 276 16.97 -15.86 4.62
C GLY A 276 16.45 -16.60 5.84
N ARG A 277 16.79 -17.89 5.89
CA ARG A 277 16.33 -18.84 6.92
C ARG A 277 16.51 -18.30 8.35
N GLY A 278 17.66 -17.71 8.66
CA GLY A 278 17.93 -17.20 10.01
C GLY A 278 17.00 -16.05 10.42
N TYR A 279 16.67 -15.15 9.48
CA TYR A 279 15.68 -14.09 9.73
C TYR A 279 14.26 -14.66 9.86
N LEU A 280 13.90 -15.61 8.99
CA LEU A 280 12.59 -16.26 9.01
C LEU A 280 12.34 -17.02 10.31
N GLU A 281 13.33 -17.73 10.85
CA GLU A 281 13.22 -18.42 12.15
C GLU A 281 12.91 -17.44 13.29
N GLU A 282 13.65 -16.33 13.39
CA GLU A 282 13.38 -15.31 14.41
C GLU A 282 11.98 -14.67 14.24
N LEU A 283 11.60 -14.38 12.99
CA LEU A 283 10.32 -13.76 12.64
C LEU A 283 9.15 -14.69 13.00
N PHE A 284 9.20 -15.95 12.55
CA PHE A 284 8.14 -16.92 12.84
C PHE A 284 8.04 -17.24 14.34
N GLY A 285 9.17 -17.30 15.05
CA GLY A 285 9.17 -17.48 16.50
C GLY A 285 8.41 -16.36 17.23
N LYS A 286 8.63 -15.10 16.84
CA LYS A 286 7.88 -13.94 17.38
C LYS A 286 6.41 -13.96 16.96
N LEU A 287 6.12 -14.34 15.72
CA LEU A 287 4.75 -14.44 15.22
C LEU A 287 3.94 -15.51 15.94
N CYS A 288 4.52 -16.68 16.20
CA CYS A 288 3.88 -17.73 16.99
C CYS A 288 3.47 -17.23 18.38
N ARG A 289 4.31 -16.43 19.03
CA ARG A 289 3.97 -15.81 20.33
C ARG A 289 2.83 -14.80 20.19
N LEU A 290 2.93 -13.89 19.22
CA LEU A 290 1.90 -12.88 18.98
C LEU A 290 0.54 -13.47 18.63
N VAL A 291 0.50 -14.51 17.79
CA VAL A 291 -0.75 -15.19 17.44
C VAL A 291 -1.39 -15.84 18.66
N LYS A 292 -0.59 -16.41 19.58
CA LYS A 292 -1.08 -16.98 20.83
C LYS A 292 -1.59 -15.91 21.82
N GLU A 293 -0.95 -14.74 21.85
CA GLU A 293 -1.31 -13.65 22.76
C GLU A 293 -2.48 -12.80 22.25
N LEU A 294 -2.48 -12.43 20.96
CA LEU A 294 -3.45 -11.50 20.35
C LEU A 294 -4.58 -12.21 19.60
N GLY A 295 -4.44 -13.51 19.35
CA GLY A 295 -5.43 -14.30 18.62
C GLY A 295 -5.39 -14.09 17.10
N LEU A 296 -6.43 -14.60 16.44
CA LEU A 296 -6.55 -14.65 14.98
C LEU A 296 -7.42 -13.54 14.37
N GLU A 297 -8.02 -12.70 15.21
CA GLU A 297 -8.95 -11.66 14.78
C GLU A 297 -8.22 -10.38 14.33
N ASP A 298 -8.99 -9.32 14.09
CA ASP A 298 -8.51 -8.06 13.50
C ASP A 298 -7.40 -7.40 14.34
N ASP A 299 -7.45 -7.53 15.67
CA ASP A 299 -6.43 -7.01 16.59
C ASP A 299 -5.18 -7.94 16.71
N GLY A 300 -5.18 -9.08 16.01
CA GLY A 300 -4.11 -10.07 16.03
C GLY A 300 -3.59 -10.41 14.62
N TRP A 301 -3.60 -11.71 14.29
CA TRP A 301 -2.99 -12.21 13.05
C TRP A 301 -3.47 -11.52 11.77
N LYS A 302 -4.78 -11.25 11.64
CA LYS A 302 -5.38 -10.71 10.41
C LYS A 302 -4.77 -9.38 9.98
N SER A 303 -4.32 -8.56 10.93
CA SER A 303 -3.66 -7.30 10.61
C SER A 303 -2.13 -7.42 10.64
N LEU A 304 -1.56 -8.25 11.51
CA LEU A 304 -0.11 -8.52 11.52
C LEU A 304 0.39 -9.05 10.15
N ARG A 305 -0.40 -9.90 9.49
CA ARG A 305 -0.04 -10.42 8.15
C ARG A 305 0.15 -9.32 7.10
N TRP A 306 -0.62 -8.24 7.19
CA TRP A 306 -0.46 -7.08 6.30
C TRP A 306 0.80 -6.30 6.63
N GLU A 307 1.15 -6.18 7.91
CA GLU A 307 2.41 -5.54 8.28
C GLU A 307 3.61 -6.27 7.67
N ILE A 308 3.61 -7.61 7.74
CA ILE A 308 4.67 -8.42 7.16
C ILE A 308 4.64 -8.33 5.63
N TYR A 309 3.46 -8.43 5.01
CA TYR A 309 3.29 -8.32 3.56
C TYR A 309 3.94 -7.04 3.01
N HIS A 310 3.59 -5.88 3.58
CA HIS A 310 4.13 -4.61 3.12
C HIS A 310 5.64 -4.49 3.38
N LYS A 311 6.12 -4.96 4.53
CA LYS A 311 7.56 -4.96 4.81
C LYS A 311 8.31 -5.88 3.85
N PHE A 312 7.80 -7.07 3.56
CA PHE A 312 8.38 -7.98 2.59
C PHE A 312 8.38 -7.38 1.19
N ALA A 313 7.21 -6.91 0.72
CA ALA A 313 7.04 -6.29 -0.59
C ALA A 313 8.02 -5.11 -0.80
N SER A 314 8.18 -4.25 0.20
CA SER A 314 9.11 -3.11 0.13
C SER A 314 10.59 -3.52 0.21
N SER A 315 10.92 -4.52 1.04
CA SER A 315 12.32 -4.88 1.32
C SER A 315 12.96 -5.74 0.23
N VAL A 316 12.21 -6.65 -0.36
CA VAL A 316 12.71 -7.56 -1.40
C VAL A 316 12.12 -7.30 -2.78
N ASP A 317 11.44 -6.15 -2.93
CA ASP A 317 10.64 -5.78 -4.10
C ASP A 317 9.56 -6.84 -4.44
N GLY A 318 9.27 -7.77 -3.53
CA GLY A 318 8.50 -9.00 -3.79
C GLY A 318 6.99 -8.86 -3.75
N GLY A 319 6.44 -7.65 -3.90
CA GLY A 319 4.99 -7.41 -3.87
C GLY A 319 4.26 -7.80 -5.15
N LEU A 320 3.08 -7.23 -5.33
CA LEU A 320 2.28 -7.36 -6.56
C LEU A 320 3.07 -6.84 -7.78
N ARG A 321 3.23 -7.70 -8.78
CA ARG A 321 4.05 -7.45 -9.97
C ARG A 321 3.29 -7.87 -11.23
N TYR A 322 3.44 -7.07 -12.28
CA TYR A 322 2.96 -7.40 -13.62
C TYR A 322 4.14 -7.71 -14.53
N ASP A 323 4.15 -8.90 -15.13
CA ASP A 323 5.11 -9.23 -16.19
C ASP A 323 4.52 -8.79 -17.53
N GLY A 324 5.03 -7.68 -18.09
CA GLY A 324 4.57 -7.16 -19.37
C GLY A 324 4.84 -8.08 -20.57
N ARG A 325 5.86 -8.94 -20.49
CA ARG A 325 6.22 -9.88 -21.58
C ARG A 325 5.29 -11.07 -21.61
N ARG A 326 5.03 -11.66 -20.45
CA ARG A 326 4.15 -12.85 -20.31
C ARG A 326 2.68 -12.47 -20.05
N ARG A 327 2.41 -11.20 -19.78
CA ARG A 327 1.08 -10.60 -19.55
C ARG A 327 0.29 -11.27 -18.41
N TYR A 328 0.93 -11.46 -17.26
CA TYR A 328 0.31 -12.05 -16.07
C TYR A 328 0.78 -11.35 -14.79
N TRP A 329 0.01 -11.58 -13.73
CA TRP A 329 0.26 -11.04 -12.39
C TRP A 329 0.87 -12.11 -11.49
N THR A 330 1.82 -11.69 -10.67
CA THR A 330 2.43 -12.47 -9.59
C THR A 330 2.51 -11.63 -8.34
N ASP A 331 2.49 -12.28 -7.18
CA ASP A 331 2.67 -11.59 -5.89
C ASP A 331 3.35 -12.53 -4.90
N PRO A 332 4.70 -12.59 -4.89
CA PRO A 332 5.45 -13.41 -3.93
C PRO A 332 5.14 -13.06 -2.47
N ALA A 333 4.91 -11.79 -2.15
CA ALA A 333 4.54 -11.33 -0.81
C ALA A 333 3.17 -11.89 -0.36
N GLY A 334 2.31 -12.25 -1.32
CA GLY A 334 0.99 -12.80 -1.08
C GLY A 334 0.96 -14.03 -0.17
N GLU A 335 2.05 -14.79 -0.05
CA GLU A 335 2.18 -15.92 0.89
C GLU A 335 1.93 -15.50 2.35
N TRP A 336 2.34 -14.28 2.72
CA TRP A 336 2.15 -13.75 4.08
C TRP A 336 0.68 -13.52 4.39
N LEU A 337 -0.12 -13.24 3.37
CA LEU A 337 -1.57 -13.03 3.51
C LEU A 337 -2.35 -14.35 3.58
N GLU A 338 -1.73 -15.48 3.29
CA GLU A 338 -2.43 -16.77 3.34
C GLU A 338 -2.68 -17.23 4.77
N GLY A 339 -3.83 -17.84 5.00
CA GLY A 339 -4.08 -18.62 6.21
C GLY A 339 -3.21 -19.89 6.26
N ARG A 340 -3.70 -20.93 6.91
CA ARG A 340 -3.04 -22.24 6.94
C ARG A 340 -2.91 -22.81 5.53
N ILE A 341 -1.68 -23.16 5.15
CA ILE A 341 -1.35 -23.89 3.92
C ILE A 341 -1.41 -25.38 4.24
N GLU A 342 -2.03 -26.18 3.37
CA GLU A 342 -2.09 -27.64 3.54
C GLU A 342 -0.68 -28.23 3.50
N SER A 343 -0.42 -29.23 4.36
CA SER A 343 0.94 -29.77 4.58
C SER A 343 1.66 -30.20 3.29
N GLN A 344 0.93 -30.67 2.28
CA GLN A 344 1.52 -31.05 0.99
C GLN A 344 2.02 -29.87 0.14
N PHE A 345 1.53 -28.65 0.40
CA PHE A 345 1.89 -27.42 -0.32
C PHE A 345 2.82 -26.52 0.50
N VAL A 346 3.06 -26.85 1.78
CA VAL A 346 4.04 -26.14 2.60
C VAL A 346 5.46 -26.24 2.00
N PRO A 347 5.94 -27.38 1.48
CA PRO A 347 7.24 -27.46 0.82
C PRO A 347 7.36 -26.43 -0.31
N GLY A 348 8.40 -25.59 -0.26
CA GLY A 348 8.64 -24.52 -1.25
C GLY A 348 8.12 -23.14 -0.85
N THR A 349 7.47 -23.04 0.31
CA THR A 349 7.04 -21.76 0.92
C THR A 349 8.10 -21.25 1.92
N MET A 350 8.05 -19.97 2.29
CA MET A 350 8.91 -19.42 3.34
C MET A 350 8.69 -20.12 4.69
N ARG A 351 7.47 -20.61 4.94
CA ARG A 351 7.13 -21.36 6.17
C ARG A 351 7.87 -22.70 6.29
N SER A 352 8.27 -23.29 5.16
CA SER A 352 9.00 -24.57 5.16
C SER A 352 10.49 -24.45 5.49
N GLN A 353 11.02 -23.23 5.57
CA GLN A 353 12.46 -23.00 5.71
C GLN A 353 12.97 -23.22 7.15
N CYS A 354 12.09 -23.22 8.16
CA CYS A 354 12.46 -23.41 9.57
C CYS A 354 11.33 -24.07 10.38
N ALA A 355 11.65 -24.61 11.55
CA ALA A 355 10.68 -25.30 12.41
C ALA A 355 9.56 -24.37 12.90
N ASP A 356 9.91 -23.14 13.28
CA ASP A 356 8.95 -22.13 13.72
C ASP A 356 7.96 -21.73 12.60
N GLY A 357 8.37 -21.80 11.33
CA GLY A 357 7.48 -21.58 10.19
C GLY A 357 6.41 -22.66 10.04
N TYR A 358 6.76 -23.94 10.27
CA TYR A 358 5.78 -25.03 10.32
C TYR A 358 4.81 -24.88 11.49
N GLU A 359 5.32 -24.52 12.68
CA GLU A 359 4.46 -24.26 13.84
C GLU A 359 3.54 -23.07 13.61
N TYR A 360 4.04 -21.97 13.05
CA TYR A 360 3.23 -20.83 12.66
C TYR A 360 2.09 -21.24 11.73
N ASN A 361 2.38 -22.03 10.69
CA ASN A 361 1.37 -22.52 9.76
C ASN A 361 0.23 -23.29 10.45
N LYS A 362 0.55 -24.10 11.48
CA LYS A 362 -0.45 -24.85 12.25
C LYS A 362 -1.36 -23.93 13.06
N LEU A 363 -0.87 -22.78 13.51
CA LEU A 363 -1.66 -21.82 14.30
C LEU A 363 -2.68 -21.04 13.45
N LEU A 364 -2.48 -20.96 12.14
CA LEU A 364 -3.30 -20.12 11.27
C LEU A 364 -4.68 -20.73 10.97
N PRO A 365 -5.69 -19.90 10.67
CA PRO A 365 -6.99 -20.36 10.21
C PRO A 365 -6.93 -20.80 8.75
N VAL A 366 -7.79 -21.72 8.34
CA VAL A 366 -7.97 -22.03 6.91
C VAL A 366 -8.77 -20.89 6.27
N ILE A 367 -8.16 -20.11 5.37
CA ILE A 367 -8.84 -19.06 4.62
C ILE A 367 -9.36 -19.63 3.31
N GLY A 368 -10.67 -19.48 3.05
CA GLY A 368 -11.25 -19.70 1.72
C GLY A 368 -11.18 -21.16 1.27
N GLY A 369 -11.96 -22.03 1.92
CA GLY A 369 -12.10 -23.44 1.58
C GLY A 369 -12.67 -23.68 0.19
N THR A 370 -11.82 -23.59 -0.84
CA THR A 370 -11.81 -24.39 -2.08
C THR A 370 -10.54 -24.01 -2.86
N PHE A 371 -9.36 -24.47 -2.43
CA PHE A 371 -8.23 -24.55 -3.37
C PHE A 371 -8.59 -25.62 -4.41
N ARG A 372 -9.24 -25.21 -5.51
CA ARG A 372 -9.21 -26.00 -6.73
C ARG A 372 -7.81 -25.83 -7.29
N THR A 373 -6.93 -26.77 -6.98
CA THR A 373 -5.63 -26.88 -7.63
C THR A 373 -5.83 -26.78 -9.14
N PRO A 374 -5.11 -25.89 -9.85
CA PRO A 374 -5.04 -25.98 -11.30
C PRO A 374 -4.43 -27.34 -11.60
N THR A 375 -5.23 -28.21 -12.24
CA THR A 375 -4.79 -29.55 -12.65
C THR A 375 -3.53 -29.40 -13.50
N PRO A 376 -2.38 -29.96 -13.09
CA PRO A 376 -1.20 -29.97 -13.93
C PRO A 376 -1.44 -31.00 -15.06
N GLY A 377 -2.01 -30.55 -16.18
CA GLY A 377 -2.40 -31.51 -17.23
C GLY A 377 -3.04 -30.93 -18.49
N SER A 378 -2.31 -30.10 -19.25
CA SER A 378 -2.41 -30.11 -20.72
C SER A 378 -1.29 -29.30 -21.37
N ALA A 379 -0.05 -29.72 -21.12
CA ALA A 379 0.96 -29.62 -22.17
C ALA A 379 0.71 -30.82 -23.09
N ARG A 380 -0.14 -30.64 -24.10
CA ARG A 380 -0.36 -31.64 -25.15
C ARG A 380 0.91 -31.67 -26.00
N GLY A 381 1.84 -32.55 -25.63
CA GLY A 381 2.95 -32.92 -26.50
C GLY A 381 2.39 -33.52 -27.78
N SER A 382 2.61 -32.84 -28.90
CA SER A 382 2.49 -33.44 -30.22
C SER A 382 3.70 -34.34 -30.45
N SER A 383 3.61 -35.60 -30.04
CA SER A 383 4.46 -36.66 -30.58
C SER A 383 3.79 -37.16 -31.86
N GLY A 384 4.38 -36.78 -33.00
CA GLY A 384 4.02 -37.32 -34.30
C GLY A 384 4.30 -38.83 -34.33
N THR A 385 3.25 -39.61 -34.59
CA THR A 385 3.36 -40.99 -35.07
C THR A 385 3.03 -41.00 -36.56
N PRO A 386 3.79 -41.72 -37.40
CA PRO A 386 3.62 -41.68 -38.85
C PRO A 386 2.41 -42.53 -39.26
N SER A 387 1.57 -41.95 -40.12
CA SER A 387 0.46 -42.65 -40.78
C SER A 387 0.99 -43.75 -41.71
N PRO A 388 0.42 -44.97 -41.70
CA PRO A 388 0.65 -45.93 -42.76
C PRO A 388 -0.37 -45.80 -43.89
N ASN A 389 0.15 -45.82 -45.12
CA ASN A 389 -0.44 -46.37 -46.34
C ASN A 389 -1.88 -45.98 -46.74
N ARG A 390 -1.96 -45.06 -47.71
CA ARG A 390 -3.06 -45.01 -48.68
C ARG A 390 -2.72 -45.90 -49.88
N ALA A 391 -3.53 -46.93 -50.12
CA ALA A 391 -3.56 -47.67 -51.38
C ALA A 391 -4.31 -46.88 -52.46
N PRO A 392 -4.01 -47.09 -53.76
CA PRO A 392 -4.62 -46.36 -54.86
C PRO A 392 -5.99 -46.96 -55.24
N VAL A 393 -6.98 -46.10 -55.44
CA VAL A 393 -8.28 -46.47 -56.04
C VAL A 393 -8.17 -46.31 -57.55
N ALA A 394 -8.39 -47.40 -58.26
CA ALA A 394 -8.53 -47.46 -59.71
C ALA A 394 -9.84 -46.77 -60.16
N GLY A 395 -9.76 -45.93 -61.18
CA GLY A 395 -10.91 -45.38 -61.88
C GLY A 395 -11.31 -46.28 -63.06
N PRO A 396 -12.62 -46.37 -63.40
CA PRO A 396 -13.05 -47.07 -64.60
C PRO A 396 -12.97 -46.17 -65.85
N SER A 397 -12.65 -46.84 -66.95
CA SER A 397 -12.60 -46.37 -68.32
C SER A 397 -14.00 -46.23 -68.95
N SER A 398 -14.03 -45.60 -70.14
CA SER A 398 -15.11 -45.39 -71.12
C SER A 398 -15.78 -44.01 -71.05
N ALA A 399 -15.88 -43.21 -72.12
CA ALA A 399 -15.74 -43.44 -73.55
C ALA A 399 -15.19 -42.20 -74.27
#